data_AF-A0A7X7HZ20-F1
#
_entry.id   AF-A0A7X7HZ20-F1
#
_cell.length_a   1.000
_cell.length_b   1.000
_cell.length_c   1.000
_cell.angle_alpha   90.00
_cell.angle_beta   90.00
_cell.angle_gamma   90.00
#
_symmetry.space_group_name_H-M   'P 1'
#
loop_
_entity.id
_entity.type
_entity.pdbx_description
1 polymer ?
#
loop_
_entity_poly.entity_id
_entity_poly.type
_entity_poly.pdbx_seq_one_letter_code
_entity_poly.pdbx_strand_id
1 'polypeptide(L)'
;MQLIICTMIFLCLIVSSLSAETDISLKGMVTDGDGAAIAGASIVLVSDTMFKGVTNAKGEFRNENNPSISDPGILRTKGSAGYRIEVTGSHLRIVIPSDVVKGSVNIFSASGKQIFTITCGAMCYGLHEYKLPELAVGYYIIHFTADRFQVVKKMVSAGNRIYVSGNSFYVNNLRSKYDAAVESVDTLLVDKNGFKPEMYPVTSYKQADITVIMDRTKSSLINSVMGLPVIKEMPDPLIMKDGTKVTTMAQWKLRRREMIRILEDYEYGHMPPPPGNVKGTETTSMTRIISGSVKADYRKIHLSFGKDGKLGFDLGIFTPATLPAEHGFPVLISVDFSAGKSSLGAASAAVSRGYAVATIQYTQLGADNNNYKSTAFFPSYPEYDWRDFSAWAWGISRAVDYLITDTLIDKEKIMVTGTSRCGQAALLAGAFDERIALTAPVAGGMAFRFSGKEMGRGLGQGITEIVDQNTIWFGPLLEKFRNQTPRLPCDQHWLPALTAPRLFIMLNSFADEYGRAYAAVQTFLGARPVYAFLNATDKLGMNFREGGHGMTSEDWKVLLDFADQNLLKKGGDRNFNTIPPSNKLP
;
A
#
# COMPACT_ATOMS: atom_id res chain seq x y z
N MET A 1 57.27 18.51 4.54
CA MET A 1 57.23 19.01 5.94
C MET A 1 56.24 20.17 6.16
N GLN A 2 55.76 20.87 5.12
CA GLN A 2 54.61 21.80 5.21
C GLN A 2 53.22 21.13 5.14
N LEU A 3 53.14 19.83 4.85
CA LEU A 3 51.87 19.08 4.80
C LEU A 3 51.47 18.42 6.13
N ILE A 4 52.30 18.54 7.18
CA ILE A 4 52.04 17.94 8.50
C ILE A 4 51.51 18.99 9.50
N ILE A 5 51.71 20.28 9.23
CA ILE A 5 51.26 21.38 10.10
C ILE A 5 49.81 21.80 9.77
N CYS A 6 49.32 21.60 8.53
CA CYS A 6 47.90 21.87 8.20
C CYS A 6 46.93 20.80 8.73
N THR A 7 47.40 19.57 8.99
CA THR A 7 46.54 18.47 9.48
C THR A 7 46.35 18.50 11.01
N MET A 8 47.23 19.17 11.75
CA MET A 8 47.11 19.30 13.21
C MET A 8 46.29 20.54 13.65
N ILE A 9 46.09 21.53 12.78
CA ILE A 9 45.27 22.72 13.11
C ILE A 9 43.78 22.49 12.80
N PHE A 10 43.44 21.56 11.90
CA PHE A 10 42.04 21.16 11.68
C PHE A 10 41.51 20.16 12.73
N LEU A 11 42.40 19.54 13.51
CA LEU A 11 42.05 18.53 14.52
C LEU A 11 41.67 19.12 15.89
N CYS A 12 41.91 20.42 16.13
CA CYS A 12 41.55 21.11 17.39
C CYS A 12 40.29 21.98 17.31
N LEU A 13 39.68 22.17 16.13
CA LEU A 13 38.44 22.96 15.97
C LEU A 13 37.15 22.11 15.89
N ILE A 14 37.24 20.78 16.03
CA ILE A 14 36.06 19.88 16.13
C ILE A 14 36.00 19.15 17.50
N VAL A 15 36.97 19.39 18.39
CA VAL A 15 36.95 18.84 19.77
C VAL A 15 36.54 19.90 20.81
N SER A 16 36.03 21.04 20.37
CA SER A 16 35.41 22.04 21.24
C SER A 16 34.23 22.74 20.58
N SER A 17 33.27 21.95 20.08
CA SER A 17 31.87 22.34 20.18
C SER A 17 31.21 21.38 21.17
N LEU A 18 30.97 21.92 22.36
CA LEU A 18 29.97 21.51 23.33
C LEU A 18 28.81 20.71 22.70
N SER A 19 28.22 19.84 23.52
CA SER A 19 26.81 19.48 23.47
C SER A 19 25.94 20.72 23.16
N ALA A 20 25.68 20.99 21.89
CA ALA A 20 24.46 21.62 21.50
C ALA A 20 23.45 20.47 21.46
N GLU A 21 22.71 20.26 22.56
CA GLU A 21 21.39 19.65 22.43
C GLU A 21 20.71 20.41 21.30
N THR A 22 20.49 19.75 20.16
CA THR A 22 19.57 20.29 19.18
C THR A 22 18.25 20.44 19.91
N ASP A 23 17.84 21.67 20.12
CA ASP A 23 16.61 22.03 20.82
C ASP A 23 15.42 21.60 19.94
N ILE A 24 14.98 20.35 20.12
CA ILE A 24 13.89 19.74 19.35
C ILE A 24 12.57 20.14 19.99
N SER A 25 11.86 21.06 19.35
CA SER A 25 10.53 21.52 19.74
C SER A 25 9.50 21.13 18.68
N LEU A 26 9.00 19.91 18.78
CA LEU A 26 7.90 19.43 17.93
C LEU A 26 6.60 19.42 18.72
N LYS A 27 5.54 19.96 18.13
CA LYS A 27 4.20 19.92 18.72
C LYS A 27 3.16 19.65 17.67
N GLY A 28 2.10 18.95 18.08
CA GLY A 28 1.04 18.56 17.17
C GLY A 28 -0.04 17.73 17.83
N MET A 29 -0.80 17.07 16.98
CA MET A 29 -1.97 16.27 17.31
C MET A 29 -1.95 14.99 16.47
N VAL A 30 -2.43 13.91 17.09
CA VAL A 30 -2.76 12.66 16.41
C VAL A 30 -4.26 12.47 16.44
N THR A 31 -4.87 12.34 15.28
CA THR A 31 -6.30 12.03 15.14
C THR A 31 -6.50 10.77 14.31
N ASP A 32 -7.70 10.22 14.37
CA ASP A 32 -8.16 9.31 13.34
C ASP A 32 -8.67 10.06 12.11
N GLY A 33 -9.11 9.31 11.11
CA GLY A 33 -9.61 9.87 9.88
C GLY A 33 -10.90 10.66 9.95
N ASP A 34 -11.66 10.53 11.04
CA ASP A 34 -12.87 11.31 11.31
C ASP A 34 -12.57 12.58 12.14
N GLY A 35 -11.30 12.84 12.44
CA GLY A 35 -10.85 13.97 13.25
C GLY A 35 -10.99 13.73 14.76
N ALA A 36 -11.35 12.52 15.19
CA ALA A 36 -11.39 12.19 16.61
C ALA A 36 -9.94 12.05 17.15
N ALA A 37 -9.70 12.66 18.31
CA ALA A 37 -8.41 12.59 18.98
C ALA A 37 -8.02 11.15 19.33
N ILE A 38 -6.78 10.76 19.00
CA ILE A 38 -6.23 9.45 19.40
C ILE A 38 -5.38 9.63 20.64
N ALA A 39 -5.90 9.16 21.78
CA ALA A 39 -5.16 9.15 23.04
C ALA A 39 -4.21 7.95 23.16
N GLY A 40 -3.04 8.19 23.75
CA GLY A 40 -2.06 7.15 24.04
C GLY A 40 -1.35 6.58 22.80
N ALA A 41 -1.24 7.34 21.71
CA ALA A 41 -0.40 7.01 20.56
C ALA A 41 1.07 7.31 20.89
N SER A 42 1.95 6.37 20.61
CA SER A 42 3.39 6.52 20.80
C SER A 42 3.97 7.34 19.65
N ILE A 43 4.80 8.33 19.96
CA ILE A 43 5.45 9.19 18.96
C ILE A 43 6.95 9.14 19.20
N VAL A 44 7.69 8.79 18.15
CA VAL A 44 9.15 8.67 18.18
C VAL A 44 9.73 9.41 16.99
N LEU A 45 10.82 10.14 17.20
CA LEU A 45 11.58 10.73 16.10
C LEU A 45 12.61 9.72 15.58
N VAL A 46 12.65 9.49 14.27
CA VAL A 46 13.50 8.46 13.65
C VAL A 46 14.98 8.72 13.91
N SER A 47 15.44 9.98 13.87
CA SER A 47 16.84 10.31 14.11
C SER A 47 17.23 10.52 15.59
N ASP A 48 16.29 10.70 16.53
CA ASP A 48 16.60 10.91 17.95
C ASP A 48 15.76 10.01 18.87
N THR A 49 16.43 9.03 19.48
CA THR A 49 15.84 8.07 20.41
C THR A 49 15.42 8.67 21.77
N MET A 50 15.79 9.92 22.06
CA MET A 50 15.36 10.65 23.26
C MET A 50 14.04 11.40 23.07
N PHE A 51 13.64 11.69 21.83
CA PHE A 51 12.31 12.21 21.52
C PHE A 51 11.28 11.07 21.62
N LYS A 52 10.55 11.02 22.73
CA LYS A 52 9.46 10.07 22.96
C LYS A 52 8.26 10.80 23.55
N GLY A 53 7.19 10.88 22.78
CA GLY A 53 5.90 11.43 23.19
C GLY A 53 4.85 10.35 23.30
N VAL A 54 3.85 10.57 24.15
CA VAL A 54 2.60 9.84 24.11
C VAL A 54 1.50 10.87 24.04
N THR A 55 0.55 10.69 23.13
CA THR A 55 -0.54 11.65 22.99
C THR A 55 -1.47 11.64 24.19
N ASN A 56 -1.95 12.83 24.56
CA ASN A 56 -2.88 13.00 25.67
C ASN A 56 -4.32 12.63 25.28
N ALA A 57 -5.28 12.85 26.19
CA ALA A 57 -6.71 12.59 25.93
C ALA A 57 -7.30 13.40 24.76
N LYS A 58 -6.67 14.52 24.39
CA LYS A 58 -7.02 15.36 23.23
C LYS A 58 -6.20 15.02 21.97
N GLY A 59 -5.39 13.95 22.01
CA GLY A 59 -4.53 13.54 20.91
C GLY A 59 -3.27 14.41 20.77
N GLU A 60 -3.03 15.36 21.66
CA GLU A 60 -1.94 16.32 21.53
C GLU A 60 -0.61 15.70 21.97
N PHE A 61 0.47 16.07 21.30
CA PHE A 61 1.85 15.79 21.70
C PHE A 61 2.70 17.06 21.64
N ARG A 62 3.68 17.15 22.53
CA ARG A 62 4.64 18.24 22.55
C ARG A 62 5.95 17.78 23.16
N ASN A 63 7.06 18.18 22.56
CA ASN A 63 8.38 18.08 23.16
C ASN A 63 8.88 19.49 23.48
N GLU A 64 8.95 19.83 24.75
CA GLU A 64 9.65 21.03 25.22
C GLU A 64 10.61 20.55 26.30
N ASN A 65 11.71 19.93 25.89
CA ASN A 65 12.83 19.49 26.74
C ASN A 65 12.44 18.81 28.09
N ASN A 66 11.26 18.15 28.15
CA ASN A 66 10.65 17.40 29.27
C ASN A 66 10.28 18.27 30.50
N PRO A 67 8.99 18.46 30.90
CA PRO A 67 8.15 17.33 31.34
C PRO A 67 6.62 17.43 31.16
N SER A 68 6.00 16.25 31.15
CA SER A 68 4.59 15.93 31.45
C SER A 68 3.47 16.57 30.62
N ILE A 69 3.01 15.82 29.61
CA ILE A 69 1.60 15.42 29.64
C ILE A 69 1.56 14.01 30.23
N SER A 70 0.91 13.90 31.39
CA SER A 70 0.88 12.74 32.28
C SER A 70 0.02 11.59 31.72
N ASP A 71 0.59 10.39 31.64
CA ASP A 71 -0.15 9.13 31.70
C ASP A 71 -0.13 8.64 33.17
N PRO A 72 -1.28 8.42 33.83
CA PRO A 72 -1.32 7.82 35.16
C PRO A 72 -0.95 6.32 35.06
N GLY A 73 0.34 6.00 35.05
CA GLY A 73 0.76 4.59 35.23
C GLY A 73 2.19 4.19 34.82
N ILE A 74 2.95 5.06 34.17
CA ILE A 74 4.32 4.74 33.73
C ILE A 74 5.32 5.49 34.60
N LEU A 75 6.00 4.78 35.51
CA LEU A 75 7.12 5.32 36.27
C LEU A 75 8.28 5.63 35.32
N ARG A 76 8.61 6.92 35.18
CA ARG A 76 9.79 7.41 34.47
C ARG A 76 10.92 7.59 35.49
N THR A 77 12.08 6.98 35.26
CA THR A 77 13.33 7.36 35.95
C THR A 77 14.43 7.67 34.95
N LYS A 78 15.19 8.74 35.24
CA LYS A 78 16.36 9.20 34.48
C LYS A 78 17.42 8.08 34.44
N GLY A 79 17.91 7.79 33.23
CA GLY A 79 19.02 6.86 33.00
C GLY A 79 18.61 5.39 33.06
N SER A 80 18.68 4.69 31.92
CA SER A 80 18.60 3.23 31.89
C SER A 80 19.88 2.65 32.50
N ALA A 81 20.00 2.67 33.82
CA ALA A 81 21.02 1.90 34.52
C ALA A 81 20.70 0.40 34.33
N GLY A 82 21.33 -0.21 33.33
CA GLY A 82 21.46 -1.67 33.23
C GLY A 82 20.93 -2.34 31.96
N TYR A 83 20.00 -1.74 31.20
CA TYR A 83 19.61 -2.29 29.89
C TYR A 83 20.66 -1.92 28.83
N ARG A 84 21.31 -2.93 28.22
CA ARG A 84 22.29 -2.74 27.13
C ARG A 84 21.91 -3.55 25.91
N ILE A 85 22.01 -2.94 24.73
CA ILE A 85 21.83 -3.62 23.45
C ILE A 85 23.12 -3.46 22.66
N GLU A 86 23.72 -4.59 22.32
CA GLU A 86 24.97 -4.71 21.58
C GLU A 86 24.79 -5.66 20.41
N VAL A 87 25.69 -5.60 19.43
CA VAL A 87 25.74 -6.57 18.33
C VAL A 87 27.14 -7.14 18.23
N THR A 88 27.23 -8.47 18.15
CA THR A 88 28.47 -9.21 17.93
C THR A 88 28.26 -10.18 16.77
N GLY A 89 28.93 -9.93 15.64
CA GLY A 89 28.69 -10.67 14.40
C GLY A 89 27.25 -10.52 13.92
N SER A 90 26.54 -11.64 13.77
CA SER A 90 25.11 -11.68 13.41
C SER A 90 24.17 -11.83 14.61
N HIS A 91 24.64 -11.57 15.83
CA HIS A 91 23.84 -11.75 17.05
C HIS A 91 23.61 -10.42 17.76
N LEU A 92 22.34 -10.18 18.10
CA LEU A 92 21.89 -9.14 19.00
C LEU A 92 22.01 -9.62 20.44
N ARG A 93 22.73 -8.85 21.26
CA ARG A 93 22.95 -9.11 22.69
C ARG A 93 22.16 -8.10 23.49
N ILE A 94 21.29 -8.58 24.37
CA ILE A 94 20.45 -7.75 25.24
C ILE A 94 20.75 -8.10 26.69
N VAL A 95 21.31 -7.16 27.42
CA VAL A 95 21.45 -7.27 28.87
C VAL A 95 20.21 -6.67 29.51
N ILE A 96 19.51 -7.44 30.34
CA ILE A 96 18.38 -6.95 31.14
C ILE A 96 18.75 -6.93 32.64
N PRO A 97 18.47 -5.83 33.36
CA PRO A 97 18.82 -5.65 34.77
C PRO A 97 17.80 -6.21 35.76
N SER A 98 16.72 -6.84 35.29
CA SER A 98 15.77 -7.60 36.10
C SER A 98 15.00 -8.59 35.23
N ASP A 99 14.37 -9.57 35.84
CA ASP A 99 13.43 -10.47 35.17
C ASP A 99 12.28 -9.66 34.53
N VAL A 100 11.84 -10.11 33.35
CA VAL A 100 10.70 -9.55 32.63
C VAL A 100 9.80 -10.66 32.11
N VAL A 101 8.49 -10.40 32.06
CA VAL A 101 7.46 -11.41 31.72
C VAL A 101 7.24 -11.48 30.21
N LYS A 102 7.38 -10.36 29.51
CA LYS A 102 7.21 -10.26 28.06
C LYS A 102 8.26 -9.36 27.44
N GLY A 103 9.02 -9.87 26.49
CA GLY A 103 9.95 -9.09 25.68
C GLY A 103 9.75 -9.29 24.18
N SER A 104 10.09 -8.26 23.41
CA SER A 104 10.20 -8.32 21.95
C SER A 104 11.24 -7.33 21.44
N VAL A 105 11.85 -7.64 20.29
CA VAL A 105 12.68 -6.71 19.52
C VAL A 105 12.07 -6.53 18.15
N ASN A 106 11.74 -5.32 17.75
CA ASN A 106 11.34 -4.99 16.39
C ASN A 106 12.48 -4.25 15.70
N ILE A 107 12.77 -4.59 14.45
CA ILE A 107 13.77 -3.93 13.62
C ILE A 107 13.05 -3.25 12.48
N PHE A 108 13.30 -1.96 12.29
CA PHE A 108 12.73 -1.14 11.22
C PHE A 108 13.85 -0.67 10.28
N SER A 109 13.55 -0.45 9.01
CA SER A 109 14.46 0.22 8.07
C SER A 109 14.42 1.74 8.23
N ALA A 110 15.33 2.44 7.56
CA ALA A 110 15.35 3.90 7.49
C ALA A 110 14.02 4.52 6.99
N SER A 111 13.26 3.80 6.17
CA SER A 111 11.93 4.21 5.71
C SER A 111 10.81 3.74 6.65
N GLY A 112 11.11 3.53 7.94
CA GLY A 112 10.19 3.12 9.03
C GLY A 112 9.46 1.79 8.84
N LYS A 113 9.79 1.03 7.80
CA LYS A 113 9.19 -0.26 7.51
C LYS A 113 9.75 -1.32 8.43
N GLN A 114 8.90 -2.03 9.16
CA GLN A 114 9.32 -3.12 10.06
C GLN A 114 9.87 -4.28 9.24
N ILE A 115 11.16 -4.55 9.42
CA ILE A 115 11.92 -5.57 8.71
C ILE A 115 11.85 -6.91 9.45
N PHE A 116 11.83 -6.88 10.77
CA PHE A 116 11.93 -8.10 11.56
C PHE A 116 11.40 -7.93 12.98
N THR A 117 10.91 -9.03 13.58
CA THR A 117 10.53 -9.09 15.00
C THR A 117 11.08 -10.34 15.64
N ILE A 118 11.80 -10.18 16.75
CA ILE A 118 12.20 -11.24 17.66
C ILE A 118 11.23 -11.23 18.84
N THR A 119 10.52 -12.34 19.06
CA THR A 119 9.73 -12.51 20.27
C THR A 119 10.64 -13.08 21.35
N CYS A 120 10.94 -12.29 22.38
CA CYS A 120 11.84 -12.69 23.45
C CYS A 120 11.11 -13.45 24.57
N GLY A 121 9.81 -13.20 24.77
CA GLY A 121 9.02 -13.86 25.82
C GLY A 121 9.47 -13.44 27.23
N ALA A 122 9.32 -14.33 28.21
CA ALA A 122 9.85 -14.10 29.55
C ALA A 122 11.39 -14.23 29.52
N MET A 123 12.10 -13.30 30.14
CA MET A 123 13.56 -13.29 30.21
C MET A 123 13.99 -13.06 31.65
N CYS A 124 14.96 -13.82 32.14
CA CYS A 124 15.57 -13.63 33.46
C CYS A 124 16.68 -12.56 33.44
N TYR A 125 17.01 -11.98 34.58
CA TYR A 125 18.14 -11.09 34.76
C TYR A 125 19.41 -11.62 34.08
N GLY A 126 20.05 -10.80 33.25
CA GLY A 126 21.31 -11.17 32.57
C GLY A 126 21.32 -10.91 31.06
N LEU A 127 22.28 -11.56 30.39
CA LEU A 127 22.50 -11.44 28.95
C LEU A 127 21.65 -12.45 28.17
N HIS A 128 20.94 -11.97 27.16
CA HIS A 128 20.19 -12.76 26.20
C HIS A 128 20.72 -12.51 24.79
N GLU A 129 20.87 -13.56 24.01
CA GLU A 129 21.35 -13.48 22.63
C GLU A 129 20.28 -13.90 21.63
N TYR A 130 20.13 -13.13 20.56
CA TYR A 130 19.19 -13.40 19.48
C TYR A 130 19.88 -13.26 18.13
N LYS A 131 19.64 -14.20 17.21
CA LYS A 131 20.19 -14.12 15.86
C LYS A 131 19.46 -13.04 15.06
N LEU A 132 20.22 -12.12 14.46
CA LEU A 132 19.71 -11.12 13.53
C LEU A 132 19.47 -11.74 12.14
N PRO A 133 18.47 -11.27 11.40
CA PRO A 133 18.27 -11.68 10.01
C PRO A 133 19.38 -11.09 9.13
N GLU A 134 19.53 -11.61 7.91
CA GLU A 134 20.37 -10.92 6.92
C GLU A 134 19.73 -9.58 6.54
N LEU A 135 20.48 -8.51 6.80
CA LEU A 135 20.05 -7.14 6.53
C LEU A 135 20.84 -6.59 5.34
N ALA A 136 20.12 -6.04 4.36
CA ALA A 136 20.73 -5.28 3.28
C ALA A 136 21.60 -4.13 3.81
N VAL A 137 22.53 -3.62 2.99
CA VAL A 137 23.34 -2.46 3.38
C VAL A 137 22.40 -1.27 3.62
N GLY A 138 22.44 -0.68 4.82
CA GLY A 138 21.55 0.43 5.17
C GLY A 138 21.41 0.72 6.66
N TYR A 139 20.61 1.74 6.96
CA TYR A 139 20.24 2.13 8.32
C TYR A 139 18.97 1.41 8.78
N TYR A 140 18.96 1.05 10.05
CA TYR A 140 17.90 0.36 10.73
C TYR A 140 17.69 0.92 12.14
N ILE A 141 16.52 0.67 12.71
CA ILE A 141 16.18 0.99 14.08
C ILE A 141 15.84 -0.30 14.80
N ILE A 142 16.45 -0.56 15.95
CA ILE A 142 16.12 -1.65 16.85
C ILE A 142 15.24 -1.09 17.96
N HIS A 143 14.07 -1.69 18.17
CA HIS A 143 13.12 -1.34 19.21
C HIS A 143 12.87 -2.55 20.10
N PHE A 144 13.55 -2.59 21.24
CA PHE A 144 13.32 -3.58 22.27
C PHE A 144 12.23 -3.10 23.22
N THR A 145 11.21 -3.92 23.43
CA THR A 145 10.16 -3.73 24.42
C THR A 145 10.24 -4.87 25.43
N ALA A 146 10.21 -4.57 26.72
CA ALA A 146 10.20 -5.55 27.79
C ALA A 146 9.26 -5.09 28.92
N ASP A 147 8.13 -5.76 29.09
CA ASP A 147 7.02 -5.36 29.96
C ASP A 147 6.61 -3.89 29.75
N ARG A 148 7.01 -3.00 30.66
CA ARG A 148 6.74 -1.55 30.58
C ARG A 148 7.95 -0.73 30.13
N PHE A 149 9.06 -1.38 29.79
CA PHE A 149 10.32 -0.75 29.40
C PHE A 149 10.51 -0.82 27.88
N GLN A 150 11.08 0.24 27.31
CA GLN A 150 11.41 0.28 25.90
C GLN A 150 12.77 0.93 25.64
N VAL A 151 13.63 0.21 24.92
CA VAL A 151 14.95 0.66 24.49
C VAL A 151 14.97 0.73 22.97
N VAL A 152 15.40 1.86 22.41
CA VAL A 152 15.53 2.06 20.97
C VAL A 152 16.99 2.37 20.65
N LYS A 153 17.53 1.75 19.59
CA LYS A 153 18.92 1.95 19.13
C LYS A 153 18.98 2.06 17.61
N LYS A 154 19.88 2.88 17.07
CA LYS A 154 20.19 2.87 15.63
C LYS A 154 21.11 1.70 15.32
N MET A 155 20.93 1.11 14.16
CA MET A 155 21.75 0.03 13.64
C MET A 155 22.14 0.31 12.19
N VAL A 156 23.39 0.01 11.83
CA VAL A 156 23.87 0.11 10.45
C VAL A 156 24.33 -1.26 10.00
N SER A 157 23.77 -1.77 8.91
CA SER A 157 24.32 -2.93 8.21
C SER A 157 25.23 -2.45 7.09
N ALA A 158 26.48 -2.89 7.10
CA ALA A 158 27.47 -2.69 6.03
C ALA A 158 27.61 -3.95 5.15
N GLY A 159 26.61 -4.83 5.16
CA GLY A 159 26.60 -6.09 4.40
C GLY A 159 27.29 -7.22 5.16
N ASN A 160 28.60 -7.10 5.45
CA ASN A 160 29.34 -8.13 6.19
C ASN A 160 29.46 -7.87 7.70
N ARG A 161 29.02 -6.69 8.17
CA ARG A 161 29.11 -6.25 9.57
C ARG A 161 27.91 -5.40 9.94
N ILE A 162 27.53 -5.46 11.22
CA ILE A 162 26.41 -4.70 11.79
C ILE A 162 26.93 -3.88 12.98
N TYR A 163 26.52 -2.61 13.04
CA TYR A 163 26.92 -1.65 14.06
C TYR A 163 25.69 -1.12 14.79
N VAL A 164 25.79 -0.80 16.09
CA VAL A 164 24.71 -0.22 16.88
C VAL A 164 25.17 1.04 17.61
N SER A 165 24.31 2.06 17.69
CA SER A 165 24.61 3.35 18.31
C SER A 165 24.97 3.23 19.79
N GLY A 166 26.10 3.83 20.18
CA GLY A 166 26.68 3.75 21.53
C GLY A 166 27.94 2.87 21.61
N ASN A 167 28.31 2.19 20.52
CA ASN A 167 29.63 1.57 20.36
C ASN A 167 30.58 2.56 19.68
N SER A 168 31.73 2.84 20.29
CA SER A 168 32.66 3.91 19.88
C SER A 168 33.47 3.58 18.61
N PHE A 169 32.98 3.78 17.37
CA PHE A 169 33.83 3.71 16.15
C PHE A 169 33.39 4.59 14.96
N TYR A 170 34.38 5.10 14.21
CA TYR A 170 34.29 5.99 13.04
C TYR A 170 33.97 5.24 11.72
N VAL A 171 33.17 5.85 10.83
CA VAL A 171 33.05 5.44 9.42
C VAL A 171 33.13 6.66 8.51
N ASN A 172 34.23 6.80 7.76
CA ASN A 172 34.40 7.78 6.69
C ASN A 172 33.83 7.22 5.37
N ASN A 173 33.17 8.08 4.59
CA ASN A 173 32.69 7.90 3.21
C ASN A 173 31.37 7.16 2.96
N LEU A 174 30.23 7.87 3.10
CA LEU A 174 29.01 7.64 2.31
C LEU A 174 28.26 8.97 2.13
N ARG A 175 28.73 9.85 1.23
CA ARG A 175 28.08 11.15 0.96
C ARG A 175 27.36 11.23 -0.40
N SER A 176 27.27 10.16 -1.19
CA SER A 176 26.81 10.27 -2.59
C SER A 176 25.46 9.61 -2.92
N LYS A 177 24.49 9.62 -1.97
CA LYS A 177 23.08 9.29 -2.25
C LYS A 177 22.10 10.34 -1.69
N TYR A 178 22.59 11.56 -1.42
CA TYR A 178 21.91 12.53 -0.56
C TYR A 178 20.96 13.52 -1.28
N ASP A 179 20.94 13.60 -2.60
CA ASP A 179 20.30 14.76 -3.29
C ASP A 179 18.82 14.58 -3.68
N ALA A 180 18.09 13.60 -3.11
CA ALA A 180 16.65 13.43 -3.33
C ALA A 180 15.78 13.52 -2.06
N ALA A 181 16.37 13.87 -0.91
CA ALA A 181 15.70 14.01 0.39
C ALA A 181 15.80 15.44 0.96
N VAL A 182 15.72 16.46 0.10
CA VAL A 182 16.13 17.84 0.43
C VAL A 182 15.04 18.66 1.16
N GLU A 183 13.85 18.13 1.46
CA GLU A 183 12.80 18.89 2.18
C GLU A 183 12.51 18.47 3.64
N SER A 184 12.90 17.27 4.07
CA SER A 184 12.64 16.79 5.45
C SER A 184 13.94 16.69 6.26
N VAL A 185 13.96 17.28 7.45
CA VAL A 185 15.10 17.17 8.39
C VAL A 185 15.05 15.89 9.22
N ASP A 186 13.87 15.28 9.36
CA ASP A 186 13.63 14.02 10.08
C ASP A 186 12.23 13.44 9.80
N THR A 187 11.83 12.35 10.47
CA THR A 187 10.51 11.72 10.38
C THR A 187 9.99 11.32 11.78
N LEU A 188 8.73 11.60 12.08
CA LEU A 188 8.02 11.04 13.23
C LEU A 188 7.41 9.69 12.86
N LEU A 189 7.61 8.68 13.70
CA LEU A 189 6.87 7.42 13.70
C LEU A 189 5.79 7.50 14.78
N VAL A 190 4.54 7.30 14.38
CA VAL A 190 3.38 7.29 15.27
C VAL A 190 2.74 5.91 15.26
N ASP A 191 2.57 5.30 16.43
CA ASP A 191 2.07 3.93 16.57
C ASP A 191 1.03 3.78 17.68
N LYS A 192 0.01 2.94 17.43
CA LYS A 192 -1.10 2.67 18.33
C LYS A 192 -1.82 1.38 17.95
N ASN A 193 -1.98 0.47 18.91
CA ASN A 193 -2.81 -0.72 18.74
C ASN A 193 -4.22 -0.37 18.23
N GLY A 194 -4.67 -1.06 17.18
CA GLY A 194 -5.96 -0.80 16.51
C GLY A 194 -5.88 0.21 15.37
N PHE A 195 -4.70 0.79 15.13
CA PHE A 195 -4.40 1.68 14.01
C PHE A 195 -3.19 1.18 13.22
N LYS A 196 -3.13 1.52 11.93
CA LYS A 196 -1.96 1.33 11.08
C LYS A 196 -0.87 2.32 11.55
N PRO A 197 0.39 1.88 11.68
CA PRO A 197 1.49 2.80 12.02
C PRO A 197 1.66 3.87 10.95
N GLU A 198 1.96 5.09 11.37
CA GLU A 198 2.10 6.25 10.48
C GLU A 198 3.49 6.88 10.57
N MET A 199 3.98 7.35 9.44
CA MET A 199 5.20 8.15 9.38
C MET A 199 4.89 9.56 8.88
N TYR A 200 5.35 10.56 9.60
CA TYR A 200 5.15 11.96 9.27
C TYR A 200 6.50 12.68 9.06
N PRO A 201 6.79 13.18 7.85
CA PRO A 201 8.03 13.91 7.60
C PRO A 201 8.04 15.24 8.36
N VAL A 202 9.14 15.50 9.06
CA VAL A 202 9.39 16.75 9.80
C VAL A 202 10.30 17.63 8.96
N THR A 203 9.88 18.86 8.69
CA THR A 203 10.63 19.83 7.87
C THR A 203 11.53 20.74 8.72
N SER A 204 11.34 20.76 10.05
CA SER A 204 12.22 21.45 11.01
C SER A 204 12.12 20.81 12.40
N TYR A 205 13.23 20.73 13.14
CA TYR A 205 13.22 20.29 14.54
C TYR A 205 12.45 21.24 15.47
N LYS A 206 11.98 22.40 14.99
CA LYS A 206 11.11 23.35 15.72
C LYS A 206 9.70 23.47 15.12
N GLN A 207 9.22 22.40 14.47
CA GLN A 207 7.94 22.41 13.77
C GLN A 207 6.74 22.33 14.73
N ALA A 208 5.82 23.27 14.54
CA ALA A 208 4.54 23.35 15.22
C ALA A 208 3.41 22.75 14.36
N ASP A 209 2.24 22.59 14.99
CA ASP A 209 0.96 22.31 14.32
C ASP A 209 1.00 21.06 13.42
N ILE A 210 1.79 20.07 13.84
CA ILE A 210 1.86 18.77 13.17
C ILE A 210 0.52 18.07 13.35
N THR A 211 -0.09 17.60 12.27
CA THR A 211 -1.27 16.73 12.34
C THR A 211 -0.93 15.39 11.71
N VAL A 212 -0.82 14.36 12.55
CA VAL A 212 -0.69 12.98 12.10
C VAL A 212 -2.06 12.35 12.14
N ILE A 213 -2.52 11.84 11.01
CA ILE A 213 -3.80 11.13 10.96
C ILE A 213 -3.49 9.64 10.84
N MET A 214 -4.01 8.81 11.74
CA MET A 214 -3.84 7.36 11.72
C MET A 214 -5.08 6.66 11.19
N ASP A 215 -4.86 5.64 10.36
CA ASP A 215 -5.92 4.82 9.80
C ASP A 215 -6.21 3.60 10.68
N ARG A 216 -7.48 3.22 10.85
CA ARG A 216 -7.85 2.10 11.72
C ARG A 216 -7.51 0.76 11.05
N THR A 217 -7.34 -0.30 11.83
CA THR A 217 -7.16 -1.67 11.28
C THR A 217 -8.47 -2.42 11.07
N LYS A 218 -9.57 -1.86 11.59
CA LYS A 218 -10.94 -2.38 11.45
C LYS A 218 -11.95 -1.26 11.65
N SER A 219 -13.14 -1.41 11.07
CA SER A 219 -14.19 -0.43 11.28
C SER A 219 -14.69 -0.46 12.73
N SER A 220 -14.92 0.71 13.34
CA SER A 220 -15.64 0.81 14.62
C SER A 220 -17.16 0.86 14.47
N LEU A 221 -17.67 0.92 13.24
CA LEU A 221 -19.07 1.22 12.94
C LEU A 221 -19.99 -0.01 12.98
N ILE A 222 -19.67 -0.99 13.83
CA ILE A 222 -20.21 -2.36 13.77
C ILE A 222 -21.75 -2.41 13.82
N ASN A 223 -22.45 -1.38 14.32
CA ASN A 223 -23.89 -1.47 14.60
C ASN A 223 -24.81 -0.37 14.03
N SER A 224 -24.38 0.59 13.21
CA SER A 224 -25.33 1.66 12.78
C SER A 224 -25.12 2.22 11.37
N VAL A 225 -25.14 1.35 10.35
CA VAL A 225 -25.37 1.82 8.95
C VAL A 225 -26.76 2.46 8.78
N MET A 226 -27.72 2.10 9.65
CA MET A 226 -29.09 2.64 9.64
C MET A 226 -29.14 4.14 9.95
N GLY A 227 -28.15 4.65 10.69
CA GLY A 227 -28.03 6.07 11.02
C GLY A 227 -27.42 6.93 9.91
N LEU A 228 -26.98 6.33 8.80
CA LEU A 228 -26.44 7.07 7.67
C LEU A 228 -27.56 7.76 6.88
N PRO A 229 -27.30 8.97 6.33
CA PRO A 229 -28.27 9.66 5.50
C PRO A 229 -28.56 8.87 4.22
N VAL A 230 -29.76 9.09 3.67
CA VAL A 230 -30.15 8.56 2.37
C VAL A 230 -29.64 9.49 1.27
N ILE A 231 -28.73 9.00 0.43
CA ILE A 231 -28.15 9.71 -0.71
C ILE A 231 -28.57 8.97 -1.99
N LYS A 232 -29.61 9.50 -2.67
CA LYS A 232 -30.17 8.87 -3.88
C LYS A 232 -29.27 9.04 -5.09
N GLU A 233 -28.61 10.19 -5.16
CA GLU A 233 -27.66 10.56 -6.19
C GLU A 233 -26.33 9.82 -5.99
N MET A 234 -25.47 9.83 -7.02
CA MET A 234 -24.09 9.36 -6.87
C MET A 234 -23.32 10.28 -5.91
N PRO A 235 -22.68 9.73 -4.84
CA PRO A 235 -21.88 10.55 -3.93
C PRO A 235 -20.76 11.27 -4.68
N ASP A 236 -20.71 12.60 -4.61
CA ASP A 236 -19.75 13.40 -5.36
C ASP A 236 -18.31 13.16 -4.84
N PRO A 237 -17.36 12.69 -5.68
CA PRO A 237 -15.98 12.51 -5.27
C PRO A 237 -15.26 13.83 -4.94
N LEU A 238 -15.77 15.00 -5.38
CA LEU A 238 -15.23 16.33 -5.12
C LEU A 238 -15.94 17.09 -3.99
N ILE A 239 -16.71 16.39 -3.15
CA ILE A 239 -17.31 16.93 -1.92
C ILE A 239 -16.79 16.11 -0.73
N MET A 240 -16.14 16.79 0.22
CA MET A 240 -15.69 16.22 1.49
C MET A 240 -16.89 15.75 2.33
N LYS A 241 -16.65 14.89 3.33
CA LYS A 241 -17.72 14.42 4.24
C LYS A 241 -18.46 15.55 4.98
N ASP A 242 -17.77 16.66 5.25
CA ASP A 242 -18.33 17.85 5.91
C ASP A 242 -19.09 18.79 4.95
N GLY A 243 -19.18 18.45 3.65
CA GLY A 243 -19.82 19.25 2.61
C GLY A 243 -18.89 20.24 1.92
N THR A 244 -17.63 20.36 2.34
CA THR A 244 -16.65 21.25 1.69
C THR A 244 -16.35 20.79 0.27
N LYS A 245 -16.45 21.70 -0.69
CA LYS A 245 -16.09 21.42 -2.09
C LYS A 245 -14.56 21.39 -2.27
N VAL A 246 -14.07 20.36 -2.95
CA VAL A 246 -12.67 20.25 -3.37
C VAL A 246 -12.42 21.19 -4.55
N THR A 247 -11.51 22.13 -4.35
CA THR A 247 -11.13 23.15 -5.35
C THR A 247 -9.62 23.28 -5.54
N THR A 248 -8.81 22.64 -4.68
CA THR A 248 -7.35 22.71 -4.70
C THR A 248 -6.69 21.34 -4.62
N MET A 249 -5.41 21.25 -4.97
CA MET A 249 -4.68 19.98 -4.90
C MET A 249 -4.40 19.48 -3.49
N ALA A 250 -4.24 20.38 -2.53
CA ALA A 250 -4.16 20.00 -1.13
C ALA A 250 -5.47 19.35 -0.65
N GLN A 251 -6.63 19.94 -0.99
CA GLN A 251 -7.93 19.37 -0.66
C GLN A 251 -8.18 18.02 -1.35
N TRP A 252 -7.75 17.86 -2.60
CA TRP A 252 -7.87 16.57 -3.28
C TRP A 252 -7.06 15.46 -2.62
N LYS A 253 -5.83 15.74 -2.16
CA LYS A 253 -5.03 14.76 -1.41
C LYS A 253 -5.76 14.31 -0.14
N LEU A 254 -6.39 15.25 0.58
CA LEU A 254 -7.19 14.94 1.76
C LEU A 254 -8.46 14.15 1.41
N ARG A 255 -9.20 14.58 0.38
CA ARG A 255 -10.40 13.91 -0.11
C ARG A 255 -10.12 12.49 -0.57
N ARG A 256 -9.03 12.28 -1.32
CA ARG A 256 -8.58 10.96 -1.75
C ARG A 256 -8.37 10.03 -0.57
N ARG A 257 -7.70 10.50 0.49
CA ARG A 257 -7.51 9.73 1.72
C ARG A 257 -8.84 9.43 2.42
N GLU A 258 -9.73 10.41 2.49
CA GLU A 258 -11.09 10.23 3.03
C GLU A 258 -11.90 9.20 2.23
N MET A 259 -11.85 9.25 0.90
CA MET A 259 -12.53 8.30 0.02
C MET A 259 -12.02 6.86 0.23
N ILE A 260 -10.71 6.67 0.35
CA ILE A 260 -10.11 5.35 0.63
C ILE A 260 -10.63 4.81 1.96
N ARG A 261 -10.65 5.63 3.02
CA ARG A 261 -11.17 5.22 4.34
C ARG A 261 -12.63 4.81 4.28
N ILE A 262 -13.46 5.60 3.60
CA ILE A 262 -14.88 5.27 3.41
C ILE A 262 -15.03 3.93 2.67
N LEU A 263 -14.23 3.68 1.63
CA LEU A 263 -14.22 2.41 0.92
C LEU A 263 -13.74 1.26 1.83
N GLU A 264 -12.70 1.45 2.64
CA GLU A 264 -12.25 0.46 3.63
C GLU A 264 -13.33 0.16 4.69
N ASP A 265 -13.96 1.19 5.26
CA ASP A 265 -14.97 1.03 6.29
C ASP A 265 -16.23 0.32 5.80
N TYR A 266 -16.79 0.77 4.67
CA TYR A 266 -18.13 0.37 4.26
C TYR A 266 -18.16 -0.72 3.19
N GLU A 267 -17.07 -0.91 2.43
CA GLU A 267 -17.10 -1.75 1.24
C GLU A 267 -16.02 -2.84 1.20
N TYR A 268 -14.77 -2.57 1.54
CA TYR A 268 -13.65 -3.47 1.26
C TYR A 268 -12.95 -4.06 2.50
N GLY A 269 -13.17 -3.47 3.67
CA GLY A 269 -12.36 -3.75 4.86
C GLY A 269 -10.94 -3.17 4.74
N HIS A 270 -10.21 -3.21 5.84
CA HIS A 270 -8.91 -2.54 5.97
C HIS A 270 -7.78 -3.47 5.57
N MET A 271 -7.04 -3.12 4.52
CA MET A 271 -5.85 -3.88 4.12
C MET A 271 -4.70 -3.68 5.13
N PRO A 272 -3.91 -4.71 5.44
CA PRO A 272 -2.64 -4.55 6.14
C PRO A 272 -1.68 -3.65 5.36
N PRO A 273 -0.75 -2.96 6.05
CA PRO A 273 0.31 -2.23 5.38
C PRO A 273 1.20 -3.19 4.55
N PRO A 274 1.93 -2.68 3.55
CA PRO A 274 2.91 -3.48 2.82
C PRO A 274 3.91 -4.15 3.79
N PRO A 275 4.21 -5.45 3.62
CA PRO A 275 5.07 -6.19 4.54
C PRO A 275 6.54 -5.78 4.40
N GLY A 276 6.89 -5.22 3.24
CA GLY A 276 8.16 -4.58 3.03
C GLY A 276 9.37 -5.46 2.75
N ASN A 277 9.28 -6.73 3.03
CA ASN A 277 10.38 -7.66 2.77
C ASN A 277 10.09 -8.57 1.57
N VAL A 278 9.37 -8.06 0.56
CA VAL A 278 9.08 -8.78 -0.67
C VAL A 278 10.38 -9.09 -1.41
N LYS A 279 10.64 -10.39 -1.60
CA LYS A 279 11.75 -10.93 -2.39
C LYS A 279 11.19 -11.87 -3.44
N GLY A 280 11.78 -11.86 -4.64
CA GLY A 280 11.47 -12.82 -5.69
C GLY A 280 12.63 -13.79 -5.93
N THR A 281 12.32 -15.08 -5.98
CA THR A 281 13.26 -16.15 -6.35
C THR A 281 12.79 -16.82 -7.63
N GLU A 282 13.65 -16.90 -8.64
CA GLU A 282 13.34 -17.62 -9.88
C GLU A 282 13.27 -19.13 -9.60
N THR A 283 12.08 -19.71 -9.73
CA THR A 283 11.82 -21.15 -9.52
C THR A 283 11.75 -21.92 -10.83
N THR A 284 11.66 -21.24 -11.95
CA THR A 284 11.82 -21.81 -13.28
C THR A 284 12.70 -20.87 -14.08
N SER A 285 13.86 -21.39 -14.49
CA SER A 285 14.81 -20.64 -15.31
C SER A 285 14.12 -20.09 -16.56
N MET A 286 14.55 -18.91 -16.99
CA MET A 286 14.08 -18.32 -18.24
C MET A 286 14.14 -19.32 -19.41
N THR A 287 12.99 -19.60 -20.02
CA THR A 287 12.86 -20.50 -21.16
C THR A 287 12.14 -19.82 -22.31
N ARG A 288 12.65 -20.01 -23.52
CA ARG A 288 11.97 -19.53 -24.72
C ARG A 288 10.78 -20.43 -25.04
N ILE A 289 9.64 -19.79 -25.32
CA ILE A 289 8.41 -20.44 -25.75
C ILE A 289 8.00 -19.85 -27.09
N ILE A 290 7.60 -20.73 -27.99
CA ILE A 290 7.08 -20.38 -29.31
C ILE A 290 5.66 -20.93 -29.39
N SER A 291 4.69 -20.07 -29.66
CA SER A 291 3.29 -20.44 -29.89
C SER A 291 2.77 -19.66 -31.08
N GLY A 292 2.52 -20.36 -32.20
CA GLY A 292 2.24 -19.71 -33.48
C GLY A 292 3.40 -18.79 -33.89
N SER A 293 3.09 -17.52 -34.17
CA SER A 293 4.07 -16.48 -34.50
C SER A 293 4.70 -15.80 -33.27
N VAL A 294 4.19 -16.06 -32.06
CA VAL A 294 4.64 -15.37 -30.85
C VAL A 294 5.84 -16.09 -30.25
N LYS A 295 6.92 -15.32 -30.02
CA LYS A 295 8.13 -15.76 -29.31
C LYS A 295 8.21 -14.99 -28.00
N ALA A 296 8.16 -15.70 -26.89
CA ALA A 296 8.22 -15.14 -25.55
C ALA A 296 9.28 -15.84 -24.72
N ASP A 297 9.98 -15.11 -23.87
CA ASP A 297 10.78 -15.69 -22.80
C ASP A 297 9.92 -15.75 -21.54
N TYR A 298 9.86 -16.93 -20.92
CA TYR A 298 9.05 -17.18 -19.74
C TYR A 298 9.94 -17.57 -18.56
N ARG A 299 9.66 -16.97 -17.40
CA ARG A 299 10.21 -17.38 -16.11
C ARG A 299 9.10 -17.43 -15.06
N LYS A 300 9.31 -18.25 -14.03
CA LYS A 300 8.43 -18.31 -12.86
C LYS A 300 9.18 -17.77 -11.65
N ILE A 301 8.60 -16.79 -10.97
CA ILE A 301 9.15 -16.18 -9.77
C ILE A 301 8.27 -16.55 -8.59
N HIS A 302 8.84 -17.12 -7.54
CA HIS A 302 8.18 -17.24 -6.25
C HIS A 302 8.44 -15.99 -5.43
N LEU A 303 7.39 -15.26 -5.06
CA LEU A 303 7.48 -14.16 -4.11
C LEU A 303 7.43 -14.71 -2.69
N SER A 304 8.31 -14.21 -1.82
CA SER A 304 8.32 -14.50 -0.39
C SER A 304 8.40 -13.21 0.43
N PHE A 305 7.64 -13.13 1.52
CA PHE A 305 7.53 -11.96 2.40
C PHE A 305 6.85 -12.32 3.74
N GLY A 306 6.61 -11.30 4.57
CA GLY A 306 6.02 -11.46 5.89
C GLY A 306 7.03 -12.03 6.89
N LYS A 307 6.56 -12.39 8.09
CA LYS A 307 7.42 -12.93 9.15
C LYS A 307 8.14 -14.20 8.66
N ASP A 308 9.46 -14.17 8.74
CA ASP A 308 10.36 -15.24 8.27
C ASP A 308 10.21 -15.62 6.78
N GLY A 309 9.61 -14.77 5.94
CA GLY A 309 9.38 -15.06 4.53
C GLY A 309 8.32 -16.13 4.26
N LYS A 310 7.42 -16.40 5.23
CA LYS A 310 6.43 -17.49 5.15
C LYS A 310 5.21 -17.20 4.28
N LEU A 311 4.94 -15.93 3.97
CA LEU A 311 3.91 -15.57 3.01
C LEU A 311 4.51 -15.52 1.61
N GLY A 312 3.73 -15.88 0.61
CA GLY A 312 4.21 -15.89 -0.75
C GLY A 312 3.18 -16.36 -1.76
N PHE A 313 3.48 -16.14 -3.03
CA PHE A 313 2.72 -16.64 -4.17
C PHE A 313 3.58 -16.59 -5.43
N ASP A 314 3.17 -17.30 -6.47
CA ASP A 314 3.93 -17.38 -7.71
C ASP A 314 3.46 -16.36 -8.75
N LEU A 315 4.44 -15.75 -9.43
CA LEU A 315 4.29 -14.96 -10.64
C LEU A 315 4.82 -15.73 -11.84
N GLY A 316 4.00 -15.90 -12.87
CA GLY A 316 4.49 -16.24 -14.22
C GLY A 316 4.80 -14.95 -14.97
N ILE A 317 5.99 -14.80 -15.55
CA ILE A 317 6.38 -13.59 -16.29
C ILE A 317 6.76 -13.97 -17.71
N PHE A 318 6.06 -13.39 -18.68
CA PHE A 318 6.42 -13.41 -20.09
C PHE A 318 7.07 -12.07 -20.47
N THR A 319 8.22 -12.11 -21.13
CA THR A 319 8.79 -10.97 -21.83
C THR A 319 8.86 -11.25 -23.32
N PRO A 320 8.78 -10.23 -24.19
CA PRO A 320 9.10 -10.39 -25.60
C PRO A 320 10.49 -11.02 -25.77
N ALA A 321 10.66 -11.94 -26.75
CA ALA A 321 11.94 -12.57 -27.05
C ALA A 321 12.91 -11.63 -27.81
N THR A 322 13.07 -10.43 -27.27
CA THR A 322 13.94 -9.34 -27.74
C THR A 322 14.63 -8.72 -26.54
N LEU A 323 15.62 -7.85 -26.77
CA LEU A 323 16.10 -7.00 -25.68
C LEU A 323 15.04 -5.94 -25.33
N PRO A 324 14.88 -5.57 -24.04
CA PRO A 324 14.06 -4.44 -23.68
C PRO A 324 14.66 -3.13 -24.22
N ALA A 325 13.84 -2.09 -24.29
CA ALA A 325 14.34 -0.72 -24.43
C ALA A 325 15.19 -0.34 -23.21
N GLU A 326 15.87 0.81 -23.25
CA GLU A 326 16.77 1.30 -22.20
C GLU A 326 16.17 1.24 -20.78
N HIS A 327 14.84 1.41 -20.66
CA HIS A 327 14.13 1.45 -19.38
C HIS A 327 13.37 0.16 -19.02
N GLY A 328 13.50 -0.94 -19.79
CA GLY A 328 12.73 -2.17 -19.56
C GLY A 328 11.47 -2.30 -20.41
N PHE A 329 10.74 -3.40 -20.24
CA PHE A 329 9.45 -3.64 -20.88
C PHE A 329 8.30 -3.02 -20.05
N PRO A 330 7.35 -2.29 -20.65
CA PRO A 330 6.08 -2.00 -19.98
C PRO A 330 5.39 -3.33 -19.64
N VAL A 331 4.83 -3.45 -18.44
CA VAL A 331 4.30 -4.72 -17.93
C VAL A 331 2.82 -4.64 -17.63
N LEU A 332 2.08 -5.65 -18.07
CA LEU A 332 0.69 -5.86 -17.70
C LEU A 332 0.59 -6.98 -16.68
N ILE A 333 0.13 -6.66 -15.47
CA ILE A 333 -0.28 -7.66 -14.49
C ILE A 333 -1.66 -8.16 -14.89
N SER A 334 -1.76 -9.45 -15.20
CA SER A 334 -3.02 -10.15 -15.51
C SER A 334 -3.38 -11.05 -14.34
N VAL A 335 -4.37 -10.64 -13.55
CA VAL A 335 -4.96 -11.47 -12.49
C VAL A 335 -6.13 -12.27 -13.07
N ASP A 336 -6.07 -13.59 -12.99
CA ASP A 336 -7.03 -14.48 -13.66
C ASP A 336 -7.19 -15.82 -12.94
N PHE A 337 -8.09 -16.69 -13.43
CA PHE A 337 -8.36 -18.03 -12.93
C PHE A 337 -7.20 -19.02 -13.18
N SER A 338 -6.27 -18.68 -14.08
CA SER A 338 -5.08 -19.46 -14.38
C SER A 338 -3.86 -18.56 -14.55
N ALA A 339 -2.67 -19.11 -14.30
CA ALA A 339 -1.42 -18.39 -14.46
C ALA A 339 -0.29 -19.31 -14.90
N GLY A 340 0.86 -18.71 -15.22
CA GLY A 340 2.07 -19.42 -15.60
C GLY A 340 2.13 -19.74 -17.10
N LYS A 341 2.93 -20.75 -17.44
CA LYS A 341 3.34 -21.06 -18.82
C LYS A 341 2.17 -21.27 -19.78
N SER A 342 1.07 -21.86 -19.32
CA SER A 342 -0.14 -22.11 -20.12
C SER A 342 -0.89 -20.84 -20.50
N SER A 343 -0.67 -19.72 -19.81
CA SER A 343 -1.34 -18.45 -20.07
C SER A 343 -0.78 -17.67 -21.27
N LEU A 344 0.20 -18.23 -22.00
CA LEU A 344 0.78 -17.57 -23.18
C LEU A 344 -0.27 -17.23 -24.24
N GLY A 345 -1.29 -18.09 -24.42
CA GLY A 345 -2.38 -17.81 -25.38
C GLY A 345 -3.09 -16.49 -25.08
N ALA A 346 -3.45 -16.25 -23.82
CA ALA A 346 -4.09 -14.99 -23.39
C ALA A 346 -3.10 -13.80 -23.41
N ALA A 347 -1.85 -14.02 -23.02
CA ALA A 347 -0.79 -12.99 -23.01
C ALA A 347 -0.27 -12.62 -24.41
N SER A 348 -0.53 -13.45 -25.42
CA SER A 348 0.10 -13.40 -26.74
C SER A 348 -0.03 -12.04 -27.44
N ALA A 349 -1.21 -11.41 -27.34
CA ALA A 349 -1.47 -10.11 -27.94
C ALA A 349 -0.59 -8.99 -27.34
N ALA A 350 -0.44 -8.99 -26.02
CA ALA A 350 0.40 -8.02 -25.31
C ALA A 350 1.89 -8.27 -25.61
N VAL A 351 2.35 -9.52 -25.52
CA VAL A 351 3.74 -9.88 -25.81
C VAL A 351 4.12 -9.51 -27.25
N SER A 352 3.24 -9.77 -28.22
CA SER A 352 3.49 -9.43 -29.63
C SER A 352 3.59 -7.92 -29.89
N ARG A 353 3.04 -7.08 -29.00
CA ARG A 353 3.12 -5.61 -29.07
C ARG A 353 4.28 -5.03 -28.25
N GLY A 354 5.13 -5.88 -27.67
CA GLY A 354 6.31 -5.47 -26.91
C GLY A 354 6.06 -5.24 -25.43
N TYR A 355 4.95 -5.75 -24.88
CA TYR A 355 4.66 -5.70 -23.44
C TYR A 355 5.13 -6.97 -22.74
N ALA A 356 5.67 -6.83 -21.54
CA ALA A 356 5.76 -7.95 -20.61
C ALA A 356 4.37 -8.26 -20.02
N VAL A 357 4.14 -9.51 -19.63
CA VAL A 357 2.91 -9.92 -18.95
C VAL A 357 3.25 -10.72 -17.69
N ALA A 358 2.83 -10.21 -16.54
CA ALA A 358 2.94 -10.89 -15.26
C ALA A 358 1.59 -11.52 -14.89
N THR A 359 1.49 -12.84 -14.90
CA THR A 359 0.25 -13.58 -14.63
C THR A 359 0.16 -14.00 -13.17
N ILE A 360 -1.00 -13.78 -12.55
CA ILE A 360 -1.29 -14.17 -11.16
C ILE A 360 -2.60 -14.98 -11.14
N GLN A 361 -2.55 -16.19 -10.58
CA GLN A 361 -3.77 -16.92 -10.27
C GLN A 361 -4.36 -16.36 -8.98
N TYR A 362 -5.54 -15.75 -9.05
CA TYR A 362 -6.10 -14.95 -7.95
C TYR A 362 -6.30 -15.75 -6.66
N THR A 363 -6.63 -17.05 -6.74
CA THR A 363 -6.85 -17.91 -5.57
C THR A 363 -5.59 -18.17 -4.74
N GLN A 364 -4.39 -17.87 -5.26
CA GLN A 364 -3.16 -17.85 -4.46
C GLN A 364 -3.14 -16.70 -3.46
N LEU A 365 -3.88 -15.63 -3.73
CA LEU A 365 -3.94 -14.41 -2.91
C LEU A 365 -5.02 -14.49 -1.83
N GLY A 366 -5.85 -15.53 -1.86
CA GLY A 366 -6.97 -15.79 -0.95
C GLY A 366 -7.95 -16.75 -1.62
N ALA A 367 -8.33 -17.83 -0.93
CA ALA A 367 -9.23 -18.82 -1.51
C ALA A 367 -10.66 -18.27 -1.65
N ASP A 368 -11.25 -18.41 -2.83
CA ASP A 368 -12.61 -17.95 -3.12
C ASP A 368 -13.67 -18.94 -2.63
N ASN A 369 -13.74 -19.11 -1.31
CA ASN A 369 -14.74 -19.91 -0.61
C ASN A 369 -14.71 -19.61 0.91
N ASN A 370 -15.68 -20.13 1.65
CA ASN A 370 -15.85 -19.84 3.08
C ASN A 370 -14.63 -20.18 3.98
N ASN A 371 -13.63 -20.92 3.49
CA ASN A 371 -12.39 -21.19 4.23
C ASN A 371 -11.30 -20.12 3.99
N TYR A 372 -11.58 -19.02 3.28
CA TYR A 372 -10.59 -17.99 2.92
C TYR A 372 -9.70 -17.54 4.09
N LYS A 373 -10.26 -17.40 5.30
CA LYS A 373 -9.54 -16.98 6.51
C LYS A 373 -8.37 -17.86 6.91
N SER A 374 -8.36 -19.14 6.50
CA SER A 374 -7.26 -20.07 6.77
C SER A 374 -6.25 -20.15 5.62
N THR A 375 -6.34 -19.28 4.61
CA THR A 375 -5.55 -19.37 3.37
C THR A 375 -4.72 -18.11 3.12
N ALA A 376 -3.69 -18.24 2.29
CA ALA A 376 -2.84 -17.14 1.82
C ALA A 376 -2.37 -16.23 2.98
N PHE A 377 -2.81 -14.97 2.97
CA PHE A 377 -2.33 -13.93 3.87
C PHE A 377 -3.11 -13.88 5.19
N PHE A 378 -4.38 -14.31 5.19
CA PHE A 378 -5.31 -14.09 6.30
C PHE A 378 -4.80 -14.61 7.66
N PRO A 379 -4.19 -15.80 7.78
CA PRO A 379 -3.69 -16.29 9.07
C PRO A 379 -2.62 -15.39 9.72
N SER A 380 -1.90 -14.59 8.93
CA SER A 380 -0.85 -13.69 9.43
C SER A 380 -1.36 -12.31 9.82
N TYR A 381 -2.61 -11.97 9.48
CA TYR A 381 -3.23 -10.68 9.74
C TYR A 381 -4.64 -10.82 10.36
N PRO A 382 -4.80 -11.58 11.47
CA PRO A 382 -6.11 -11.86 12.08
C PRO A 382 -6.80 -10.61 12.67
N GLU A 383 -6.08 -9.52 12.88
CA GLU A 383 -6.56 -8.27 13.44
C GLU A 383 -7.21 -7.32 12.41
N TYR A 384 -7.04 -7.62 11.11
CA TYR A 384 -7.60 -6.84 10.00
C TYR A 384 -8.94 -7.42 9.54
N ASP A 385 -9.86 -6.54 9.12
CA ASP A 385 -11.22 -6.92 8.70
C ASP A 385 -11.43 -6.99 7.18
N TRP A 386 -10.35 -6.89 6.40
CA TRP A 386 -10.34 -7.16 4.97
C TRP A 386 -10.86 -8.55 4.60
N ARG A 387 -11.37 -8.67 3.36
CA ARG A 387 -11.74 -9.95 2.75
C ARG A 387 -11.17 -10.10 1.33
N ASP A 388 -11.73 -11.00 0.54
CA ASP A 388 -11.09 -11.52 -0.67
C ASP A 388 -10.69 -10.46 -1.71
N PHE A 389 -11.55 -9.51 -2.08
CA PHE A 389 -11.15 -8.48 -3.04
C PHE A 389 -9.97 -7.64 -2.53
N SER A 390 -9.97 -7.33 -1.23
CA SER A 390 -8.88 -6.60 -0.59
C SER A 390 -7.60 -7.43 -0.53
N ALA A 391 -7.69 -8.72 -0.23
CA ALA A 391 -6.53 -9.61 -0.22
C ALA A 391 -5.93 -9.82 -1.62
N TRP A 392 -6.79 -9.95 -2.65
CA TRP A 392 -6.37 -10.06 -4.03
C TRP A 392 -5.72 -8.77 -4.53
N ALA A 393 -6.32 -7.61 -4.25
CA ALA A 393 -5.74 -6.31 -4.59
C ALA A 393 -4.41 -6.06 -3.87
N TRP A 394 -4.33 -6.38 -2.57
CA TRP A 394 -3.10 -6.29 -1.81
C TRP A 394 -2.02 -7.23 -2.35
N GLY A 395 -2.38 -8.46 -2.74
CA GLY A 395 -1.47 -9.40 -3.40
C GLY A 395 -0.93 -8.86 -4.73
N ILE A 396 -1.77 -8.22 -5.54
CA ILE A 396 -1.33 -7.51 -6.77
C ILE A 396 -0.29 -6.43 -6.41
N SER A 397 -0.49 -5.64 -5.36
CA SER A 397 0.51 -4.66 -4.90
C SER A 397 1.82 -5.30 -4.43
N ARG A 398 1.82 -6.55 -3.96
CA ARG A 398 3.07 -7.29 -3.67
C ARG A 398 3.79 -7.71 -4.95
N ALA A 399 3.06 -7.99 -6.03
CA ALA A 399 3.67 -8.20 -7.34
C ALA A 399 4.32 -6.90 -7.83
N VAL A 400 3.67 -5.74 -7.63
CA VAL A 400 4.27 -4.42 -7.91
C VAL A 400 5.55 -4.21 -7.09
N ASP A 401 5.57 -4.55 -5.80
CA ASP A 401 6.78 -4.43 -4.95
C ASP A 401 7.99 -5.16 -5.53
N TYR A 402 7.77 -6.31 -6.18
CA TYR A 402 8.82 -7.05 -6.87
C TYR A 402 9.15 -6.45 -8.25
N LEU A 403 8.13 -6.19 -9.08
CA LEU A 403 8.31 -5.76 -10.48
C LEU A 403 9.09 -4.45 -10.61
N ILE A 404 8.96 -3.52 -9.65
CA ILE A 404 9.77 -2.28 -9.63
C ILE A 404 11.27 -2.52 -9.40
N THR A 405 11.67 -3.73 -8.97
CA THR A 405 13.06 -4.14 -8.77
C THR A 405 13.59 -5.01 -9.91
N ASP A 406 12.71 -5.49 -10.79
CA ASP A 406 13.04 -6.37 -11.90
C ASP A 406 13.65 -5.56 -13.04
N THR A 407 14.92 -5.82 -13.37
CA THR A 407 15.68 -5.02 -14.34
C THR A 407 15.18 -5.16 -15.79
N LEU A 408 14.32 -6.14 -16.08
CA LEU A 408 13.69 -6.26 -17.39
C LEU A 408 12.39 -5.45 -17.50
N ILE A 409 11.90 -4.87 -16.41
CA ILE A 409 10.60 -4.22 -16.34
C ILE A 409 10.75 -2.72 -16.21
N ASP A 410 9.95 -1.98 -16.98
CA ASP A 410 9.81 -0.54 -16.84
C ASP A 410 8.89 -0.25 -15.66
N LYS A 411 9.51 0.12 -14.53
CA LYS A 411 8.84 0.38 -13.24
C LYS A 411 7.81 1.52 -13.30
N GLU A 412 7.90 2.42 -14.28
CA GLU A 412 6.97 3.54 -14.46
C GLU A 412 5.76 3.16 -15.34
N LYS A 413 5.79 1.95 -15.92
CA LYS A 413 4.79 1.47 -16.89
C LYS A 413 4.18 0.12 -16.48
N ILE A 414 3.84 0.02 -15.20
CA ILE A 414 3.12 -1.11 -14.63
C ILE A 414 1.62 -0.91 -14.82
N MET A 415 0.95 -1.90 -15.39
CA MET A 415 -0.48 -1.89 -15.68
C MET A 415 -1.16 -3.07 -15.01
N VAL A 416 -2.47 -3.01 -14.80
CA VAL A 416 -3.24 -4.12 -14.23
C VAL A 416 -4.55 -4.36 -14.99
N THR A 417 -4.87 -5.64 -15.22
CA THR A 417 -6.14 -6.10 -15.78
C THR A 417 -6.62 -7.36 -15.06
N GLY A 418 -7.91 -7.62 -15.19
CA GLY A 418 -8.57 -8.83 -14.73
C GLY A 418 -10.02 -8.85 -15.21
N THR A 419 -10.64 -10.02 -15.20
CA THR A 419 -12.02 -10.20 -15.68
C THR A 419 -12.95 -10.56 -14.54
N SER A 420 -14.17 -9.99 -14.53
CA SER A 420 -15.21 -10.32 -13.55
C SER A 420 -14.75 -9.98 -12.13
N ARG A 421 -14.79 -10.94 -11.20
CA ARG A 421 -14.21 -10.81 -9.85
C ARG A 421 -12.74 -10.39 -9.86
N CYS A 422 -11.94 -10.86 -10.82
CA CYS A 422 -10.55 -10.42 -10.96
C CYS A 422 -10.46 -8.98 -11.49
N GLY A 423 -11.46 -8.54 -12.27
CA GLY A 423 -11.60 -7.15 -12.70
C GLY A 423 -11.89 -6.21 -11.53
N GLN A 424 -12.71 -6.65 -10.57
CA GLN A 424 -12.94 -5.92 -9.32
C GLN A 424 -11.65 -5.79 -8.48
N ALA A 425 -10.87 -6.87 -8.36
CA ALA A 425 -9.58 -6.82 -7.67
C ALA A 425 -8.56 -5.92 -8.37
N ALA A 426 -8.49 -5.97 -9.71
CA ALA A 426 -7.64 -5.09 -10.52
C ALA A 426 -8.05 -3.61 -10.36
N LEU A 427 -9.35 -3.33 -10.36
CA LEU A 427 -9.90 -1.99 -10.11
C LEU A 427 -9.50 -1.46 -8.73
N LEU A 428 -9.67 -2.28 -7.69
CA LEU A 428 -9.30 -1.90 -6.32
C LEU A 428 -7.79 -1.69 -6.17
N ALA A 429 -6.97 -2.59 -6.72
CA ALA A 429 -5.52 -2.43 -6.74
C ALA A 429 -5.11 -1.14 -7.45
N GLY A 430 -5.69 -0.87 -8.62
CA GLY A 430 -5.48 0.37 -9.35
C GLY A 430 -5.83 1.62 -8.56
N ALA A 431 -6.96 1.61 -7.83
CA ALA A 431 -7.38 2.73 -6.99
C ALA A 431 -6.44 2.97 -5.80
N PHE A 432 -5.99 1.90 -5.13
CA PHE A 432 -5.25 1.96 -3.86
C PHE A 432 -3.72 2.02 -4.03
N ASP A 433 -3.20 1.56 -5.17
CA ASP A 433 -1.76 1.56 -5.47
C ASP A 433 -1.43 2.55 -6.60
N GLU A 434 -0.88 3.70 -6.21
CA GLU A 434 -0.53 4.78 -7.13
C GLU A 434 0.63 4.46 -8.08
N ARG A 435 1.35 3.35 -7.85
CA ARG A 435 2.45 2.91 -8.73
C ARG A 435 1.94 2.26 -10.02
N ILE A 436 0.65 1.92 -10.09
CA ILE A 436 0.02 1.32 -11.27
C ILE A 436 -0.33 2.45 -12.26
N ALA A 437 0.38 2.54 -13.37
CA ALA A 437 0.23 3.59 -14.38
C ALA A 437 -1.06 3.49 -15.22
N LEU A 438 -1.58 2.27 -15.43
CA LEU A 438 -2.84 2.01 -16.15
C LEU A 438 -3.66 0.91 -15.45
N THR A 439 -4.92 1.19 -15.17
CA THR A 439 -5.89 0.22 -14.64
C THR A 439 -6.97 -0.07 -15.69
N ALA A 440 -7.13 -1.35 -16.05
CA ALA A 440 -8.02 -1.78 -17.13
C ALA A 440 -8.92 -2.95 -16.71
N PRO A 441 -9.93 -2.75 -15.84
CA PRO A 441 -10.80 -3.83 -15.40
C PRO A 441 -11.77 -4.24 -16.51
N VAL A 442 -11.99 -5.54 -16.65
CA VAL A 442 -13.01 -6.11 -17.55
C VAL A 442 -14.19 -6.60 -16.73
N ALA A 443 -15.39 -6.10 -17.02
CA ALA A 443 -16.63 -6.46 -16.33
C ALA A 443 -16.57 -6.34 -14.79
N GLY A 444 -15.93 -5.28 -14.28
CA GLY A 444 -15.86 -4.94 -12.86
C GLY A 444 -16.28 -3.50 -12.58
N GLY A 445 -16.67 -3.19 -11.33
CA GLY A 445 -16.95 -1.82 -10.87
C GLY A 445 -18.29 -1.24 -11.29
N MET A 446 -19.37 -2.03 -11.32
CA MET A 446 -20.70 -1.51 -11.69
C MET A 446 -21.33 -0.69 -10.57
N ALA A 447 -21.76 0.54 -10.86
CA ALA A 447 -22.38 1.41 -9.87
C ALA A 447 -23.57 0.72 -9.18
N PHE A 448 -23.51 0.59 -7.85
CA PHE A 448 -24.51 -0.11 -7.04
C PHE A 448 -25.86 0.59 -7.10
N ARG A 449 -25.88 1.93 -7.10
CA ARG A 449 -27.11 2.73 -7.26
C ARG A 449 -27.84 2.54 -8.58
N PHE A 450 -27.23 1.88 -9.55
CA PHE A 450 -27.79 1.67 -10.89
C PHE A 450 -27.83 0.20 -11.30
N SER A 451 -27.65 -0.70 -10.34
CA SER A 451 -27.67 -2.13 -10.55
C SER A 451 -28.52 -2.85 -9.50
N GLY A 452 -28.84 -4.11 -9.79
CA GLY A 452 -29.58 -4.96 -8.86
C GLY A 452 -31.09 -4.80 -8.91
N LYS A 453 -31.79 -5.70 -8.22
CA LYS A 453 -33.27 -5.76 -8.26
C LYS A 453 -33.95 -4.53 -7.66
N GLU A 454 -33.24 -3.79 -6.80
CA GLU A 454 -33.69 -2.53 -6.20
C GLU A 454 -33.98 -1.46 -7.27
N MET A 455 -33.27 -1.50 -8.40
CA MET A 455 -33.42 -0.55 -9.50
C MET A 455 -34.36 -1.04 -10.60
N GLY A 456 -34.71 -2.33 -10.60
CA GLY A 456 -35.56 -2.96 -11.60
C GLY A 456 -35.06 -4.34 -12.03
N ARG A 457 -35.95 -5.12 -12.66
CA ARG A 457 -35.58 -6.44 -13.19
C ARG A 457 -34.58 -6.30 -14.34
N GLY A 458 -33.55 -7.14 -14.34
CA GLY A 458 -32.60 -7.20 -15.44
C GLY A 458 -31.43 -6.22 -15.35
N LEU A 459 -31.29 -5.43 -14.28
CA LEU A 459 -30.21 -4.44 -14.13
C LEU A 459 -28.91 -5.00 -13.48
N GLY A 460 -28.67 -6.30 -13.61
CA GLY A 460 -27.45 -6.96 -13.16
C GLY A 460 -27.37 -7.11 -11.63
N GLN A 461 -26.15 -7.19 -11.11
CA GLN A 461 -25.92 -7.43 -9.68
C GLN A 461 -25.71 -6.12 -8.92
N GLY A 462 -26.63 -5.81 -8.00
CA GLY A 462 -26.42 -4.78 -6.99
C GLY A 462 -25.93 -5.41 -5.68
N ILE A 463 -25.87 -4.60 -4.62
CA ILE A 463 -25.41 -5.05 -3.30
C ILE A 463 -26.20 -6.28 -2.84
N THR A 464 -27.53 -6.24 -2.96
CA THR A 464 -28.40 -7.32 -2.48
C THR A 464 -28.10 -8.66 -3.17
N GLU A 465 -27.92 -8.68 -4.49
CA GLU A 465 -27.60 -9.91 -5.22
C GLU A 465 -26.22 -10.44 -4.89
N ILE A 466 -25.24 -9.54 -4.75
CA ILE A 466 -23.87 -9.89 -4.38
C ILE A 466 -23.86 -10.57 -3.02
N VAL A 467 -24.51 -9.98 -2.02
CA VAL A 467 -24.45 -10.48 -0.64
C VAL A 467 -25.31 -11.74 -0.43
N ASP A 468 -26.26 -12.02 -1.33
CA ASP A 468 -26.97 -13.31 -1.40
C ASP A 468 -26.09 -14.42 -1.98
N GLN A 469 -25.21 -14.10 -2.92
CA GLN A 469 -24.30 -15.07 -3.52
C GLN A 469 -23.08 -15.33 -2.64
N ASN A 470 -22.48 -14.24 -2.15
CA ASN A 470 -21.24 -14.31 -1.42
C ASN A 470 -21.02 -13.07 -0.54
N THR A 471 -20.88 -13.29 0.77
CA THR A 471 -20.50 -12.22 1.68
C THR A 471 -18.98 -12.05 1.78
N ILE A 472 -18.17 -13.04 1.39
CA ILE A 472 -16.72 -13.04 1.64
C ILE A 472 -15.90 -12.17 0.68
N TRP A 473 -16.49 -11.63 -0.39
CA TRP A 473 -15.74 -10.79 -1.33
C TRP A 473 -15.47 -9.38 -0.80
N PHE A 474 -16.47 -8.80 -0.14
CA PHE A 474 -16.47 -7.42 0.34
C PHE A 474 -16.29 -7.36 1.86
N GLY A 475 -15.91 -6.18 2.36
CA GLY A 475 -15.79 -5.88 3.78
C GLY A 475 -17.05 -6.20 4.58
N PRO A 476 -16.93 -6.41 5.90
CA PRO A 476 -17.99 -6.95 6.74
C PRO A 476 -19.24 -6.05 6.86
N LEU A 477 -19.14 -4.75 6.54
CA LEU A 477 -20.27 -3.83 6.61
C LEU A 477 -21.12 -3.79 5.33
N LEU A 478 -20.61 -4.23 4.17
CA LEU A 478 -21.34 -4.10 2.91
C LEU A 478 -22.68 -4.86 2.95
N GLU A 479 -22.72 -6.04 3.58
CA GLU A 479 -23.93 -6.84 3.76
C GLU A 479 -25.05 -6.08 4.48
N LYS A 480 -24.71 -5.10 5.31
CA LYS A 480 -25.69 -4.31 6.04
C LYS A 480 -26.39 -3.31 5.12
N PHE A 481 -25.85 -3.02 3.92
CA PHE A 481 -26.50 -2.14 2.93
C PHE A 481 -27.51 -2.86 2.02
N ARG A 482 -27.74 -4.15 2.24
CA ARG A 482 -28.80 -4.92 1.59
C ARG A 482 -30.14 -4.17 1.64
N ASN A 483 -30.78 -4.00 0.48
CA ASN A 483 -32.05 -3.27 0.28
C ASN A 483 -32.02 -1.79 0.72
N GLN A 484 -30.83 -1.21 0.93
CA GLN A 484 -30.67 0.17 1.34
C GLN A 484 -29.42 0.81 0.72
N THR A 485 -29.15 0.46 -0.54
CA THR A 485 -28.02 0.98 -1.33
C THR A 485 -27.83 2.50 -1.24
N PRO A 486 -28.89 3.35 -1.25
CA PRO A 486 -28.72 4.80 -1.10
C PRO A 486 -28.06 5.27 0.20
N ARG A 487 -27.96 4.43 1.24
CA ARG A 487 -27.25 4.76 2.50
C ARG A 487 -25.74 4.57 2.41
N LEU A 488 -25.25 3.86 1.39
CA LEU A 488 -23.81 3.67 1.21
C LEU A 488 -23.16 5.02 0.90
N PRO A 489 -22.21 5.54 1.69
CA PRO A 489 -21.66 6.89 1.49
C PRO A 489 -20.70 7.00 0.29
N CYS A 490 -20.40 5.88 -0.38
CA CYS A 490 -19.62 5.77 -1.61
C CYS A 490 -20.41 5.05 -2.70
N ASP A 491 -19.82 4.95 -3.90
CA ASP A 491 -20.25 4.04 -4.96
C ASP A 491 -19.04 3.71 -5.86
N GLN A 492 -19.21 2.80 -6.81
CA GLN A 492 -18.10 2.24 -7.61
C GLN A 492 -17.34 3.28 -8.45
N HIS A 493 -17.95 4.41 -8.82
CA HIS A 493 -17.27 5.49 -9.56
C HIS A 493 -16.12 6.13 -8.78
N TRP A 494 -16.07 5.93 -7.46
CA TRP A 494 -14.94 6.39 -6.65
C TRP A 494 -13.66 5.64 -6.97
N LEU A 495 -13.71 4.35 -7.32
CA LEU A 495 -12.52 3.57 -7.65
C LEU A 495 -11.80 4.11 -8.91
N PRO A 496 -12.46 4.31 -10.07
CA PRO A 496 -11.83 5.01 -11.19
C PRO A 496 -11.47 6.45 -10.86
N ALA A 497 -12.26 7.20 -10.07
CA ALA A 497 -11.86 8.53 -9.64
C ALA A 497 -10.53 8.53 -8.85
N LEU A 498 -10.30 7.51 -8.03
CA LEU A 498 -9.04 7.26 -7.30
C LEU A 498 -7.89 6.80 -8.21
N THR A 499 -8.14 6.47 -9.47
CA THR A 499 -7.03 6.26 -10.41
C THR A 499 -6.51 7.56 -11.00
N ALA A 500 -7.30 8.63 -11.01
CA ALA A 500 -6.90 9.90 -11.58
C ALA A 500 -5.69 10.53 -10.85
N PRO A 501 -4.73 11.13 -11.57
CA PRO A 501 -4.68 11.38 -13.02
C PRO A 501 -3.94 10.28 -13.81
N ARG A 502 -3.85 9.05 -13.29
CA ARG A 502 -3.29 7.90 -14.02
C ARG A 502 -4.31 7.40 -15.05
N LEU A 503 -3.88 6.49 -15.91
CA LEU A 503 -4.73 6.01 -16.98
C LEU A 503 -5.74 5.00 -16.46
N PHE A 504 -6.98 5.11 -16.94
CA PHE A 504 -8.05 4.17 -16.63
C PHE A 504 -8.87 3.87 -17.87
N ILE A 505 -9.13 2.60 -18.15
CA ILE A 505 -10.08 2.19 -19.18
C ILE A 505 -10.97 1.06 -18.70
N MET A 506 -12.28 1.29 -18.73
CA MET A 506 -13.24 0.22 -18.42
C MET A 506 -13.62 -0.57 -19.67
N LEU A 507 -13.64 -1.89 -19.57
CA LEU A 507 -13.95 -2.78 -20.68
C LEU A 507 -15.18 -3.62 -20.33
N ASN A 508 -16.25 -3.47 -21.10
CA ASN A 508 -17.54 -4.13 -20.83
C ASN A 508 -18.15 -4.69 -22.13
N SER A 509 -19.24 -5.44 -21.97
CA SER A 509 -20.01 -5.97 -23.09
C SER A 509 -21.50 -5.71 -22.93
N PHE A 510 -22.22 -5.59 -24.04
CA PHE A 510 -23.63 -5.19 -24.01
C PHE A 510 -24.57 -6.26 -23.44
N ALA A 511 -24.26 -7.55 -23.62
CA ALA A 511 -25.08 -8.65 -23.15
C ALA A 511 -24.57 -9.28 -21.84
N ASP A 512 -23.66 -8.62 -21.11
CA ASP A 512 -23.25 -9.08 -19.78
C ASP A 512 -24.42 -8.97 -18.79
N GLU A 513 -24.81 -10.09 -18.20
CA GLU A 513 -25.90 -10.15 -17.22
C GLU A 513 -25.48 -9.70 -15.82
N TYR A 514 -24.18 -9.73 -15.52
CA TYR A 514 -23.63 -9.31 -14.24
C TYR A 514 -23.25 -7.83 -14.27
N GLY A 515 -22.53 -7.45 -15.33
CA GLY A 515 -21.93 -6.14 -15.55
C GLY A 515 -22.74 -5.24 -16.49
N ARG A 516 -24.01 -4.95 -16.16
CA ARG A 516 -24.91 -4.26 -17.10
C ARG A 516 -24.35 -2.91 -17.57
N ALA A 517 -24.43 -2.71 -18.89
CA ALA A 517 -23.86 -1.54 -19.56
C ALA A 517 -24.32 -0.21 -18.98
N TYR A 518 -25.57 -0.12 -18.54
CA TYR A 518 -26.08 1.09 -17.91
C TYR A 518 -25.31 1.45 -16.63
N ALA A 519 -25.11 0.51 -15.70
CA ALA A 519 -24.38 0.75 -14.45
C ALA A 519 -22.90 1.08 -14.70
N ALA A 520 -22.27 0.42 -15.69
CA ALA A 520 -20.93 0.75 -16.16
C ALA A 520 -20.85 2.22 -16.63
N VAL A 521 -21.79 2.66 -17.48
CA VAL A 521 -21.82 4.05 -17.94
C VAL A 521 -21.91 5.03 -16.77
N GLN A 522 -22.67 4.71 -15.72
CA GLN A 522 -22.76 5.57 -14.53
C GLN A 522 -21.45 5.61 -13.73
N THR A 523 -20.74 4.48 -13.61
CA THR A 523 -19.38 4.43 -13.03
C THR A 523 -18.43 5.36 -13.79
N PHE A 524 -18.43 5.28 -15.12
CA PHE A 524 -17.60 6.12 -15.98
C PHE A 524 -17.95 7.61 -15.83
N LEU A 525 -19.24 7.95 -15.93
CA LEU A 525 -19.73 9.32 -15.81
C LEU A 525 -19.42 9.93 -14.44
N GLY A 526 -19.57 9.16 -13.36
CA GLY A 526 -19.27 9.61 -12.00
C GLY A 526 -17.79 9.91 -11.76
N ALA A 527 -16.87 9.28 -12.50
CA ALA A 527 -15.43 9.52 -12.36
C ALA A 527 -14.95 10.75 -13.16
N ARG A 528 -15.66 11.12 -14.24
CA ARG A 528 -15.27 12.23 -15.14
C ARG A 528 -14.98 13.56 -14.42
N PRO A 529 -15.77 14.01 -13.42
CA PRO A 529 -15.50 15.28 -12.73
C PRO A 529 -14.11 15.35 -12.10
N VAL A 530 -13.60 14.24 -11.54
CA VAL A 530 -12.25 14.20 -10.95
C VAL A 530 -11.17 14.30 -12.02
N TYR A 531 -11.33 13.55 -13.12
CA TYR A 531 -10.39 13.64 -14.24
C TYR A 531 -10.39 15.05 -14.87
N ALA A 532 -11.54 15.71 -14.95
CA ALA A 532 -11.63 17.10 -15.40
C ALA A 532 -10.94 18.06 -14.42
N PHE A 533 -11.19 17.92 -13.12
CA PHE A 533 -10.55 18.71 -12.08
C PHE A 533 -9.01 18.58 -12.10
N LEU A 534 -8.50 17.41 -12.48
CA LEU A 534 -7.07 17.10 -12.59
C LEU A 534 -6.46 17.37 -13.98
N ASN A 535 -7.21 17.97 -14.91
CA ASN A 535 -6.79 18.19 -16.31
C ASN A 535 -6.28 16.91 -17.00
N ALA A 536 -6.99 15.80 -16.81
CA ALA A 536 -6.62 14.46 -17.26
C ALA A 536 -7.75 13.78 -18.07
N THR A 537 -8.65 14.53 -18.71
CA THR A 537 -9.83 13.96 -19.37
C THR A 537 -9.52 12.98 -20.50
N ASP A 538 -8.34 13.07 -21.11
CA ASP A 538 -7.81 12.15 -22.12
C ASP A 538 -7.35 10.80 -21.55
N LYS A 539 -7.24 10.70 -20.22
CA LYS A 539 -6.76 9.51 -19.50
C LYS A 539 -7.85 8.60 -18.95
N LEU A 540 -9.11 8.98 -19.16
CA LEU A 540 -10.28 8.19 -18.78
C LEU A 540 -10.98 7.65 -20.03
N GLY A 541 -11.04 6.32 -20.13
CA GLY A 541 -11.64 5.61 -21.25
C GLY A 541 -12.70 4.58 -20.82
N MET A 542 -13.53 4.19 -21.78
CA MET A 542 -14.46 3.09 -21.68
C MET A 542 -14.67 2.48 -23.07
N ASN A 543 -14.90 1.17 -23.13
CA ASN A 543 -15.27 0.49 -24.34
C ASN A 543 -16.33 -0.57 -24.07
N PHE A 544 -17.28 -0.67 -24.99
CA PHE A 544 -18.24 -1.76 -25.04
C PHE A 544 -18.07 -2.56 -26.32
N ARG A 545 -18.03 -3.87 -26.17
CA ARG A 545 -18.13 -4.81 -27.30
C ARG A 545 -19.49 -5.51 -27.32
N GLU A 546 -19.80 -6.10 -28.46
CA GLU A 546 -20.92 -7.04 -28.56
C GLU A 546 -20.64 -8.33 -27.77
N GLY A 547 -21.70 -9.10 -27.52
CA GLY A 547 -21.64 -10.38 -26.80
C GLY A 547 -21.77 -10.25 -25.29
N GLY A 548 -21.52 -11.36 -24.58
CA GLY A 548 -21.75 -11.50 -23.14
C GLY A 548 -20.48 -11.45 -22.29
N HIS A 549 -20.62 -11.90 -21.04
CA HIS A 549 -19.61 -11.83 -19.98
C HIS A 549 -18.25 -12.45 -20.37
N GLY A 550 -17.15 -11.81 -19.93
CA GLY A 550 -15.78 -12.30 -20.13
C GLY A 550 -14.87 -11.30 -20.85
N MET A 551 -13.63 -11.70 -21.09
CA MET A 551 -12.66 -10.95 -21.88
C MET A 551 -12.39 -11.66 -23.19
N THR A 552 -12.34 -10.90 -24.28
CA THR A 552 -12.13 -11.39 -25.64
C THR A 552 -10.89 -10.76 -26.28
N SER A 553 -10.52 -11.21 -27.47
CA SER A 553 -9.46 -10.59 -28.27
C SER A 553 -9.76 -9.12 -28.60
N GLU A 554 -11.03 -8.72 -28.69
CA GLU A 554 -11.40 -7.32 -28.89
C GLU A 554 -11.04 -6.47 -27.67
N ASP A 555 -11.38 -6.92 -26.46
CA ASP A 555 -11.04 -6.22 -25.21
C ASP A 555 -9.52 -6.08 -25.06
N TRP A 556 -8.77 -7.16 -25.34
CA TRP A 556 -7.31 -7.14 -25.38
C TRP A 556 -6.78 -6.09 -26.37
N LYS A 557 -7.34 -6.05 -27.58
CA LYS A 557 -6.97 -5.05 -28.59
C LYS A 557 -7.23 -3.64 -28.08
N VAL A 558 -8.41 -3.36 -27.51
CA VAL A 558 -8.77 -2.03 -26.99
C VAL A 558 -7.83 -1.60 -25.86
N LEU A 559 -7.58 -2.48 -24.89
CA LEU A 559 -6.66 -2.22 -23.78
C LEU A 559 -5.29 -1.80 -24.30
N LEU A 560 -4.76 -2.59 -25.24
CA LEU A 560 -3.42 -2.35 -25.79
C LEU A 560 -3.38 -1.12 -26.70
N ASP A 561 -4.44 -0.83 -27.47
CA ASP A 561 -4.55 0.41 -28.22
C ASP A 561 -4.55 1.63 -27.28
N PHE A 562 -5.25 1.55 -26.15
CA PHE A 562 -5.28 2.60 -25.13
C PHE A 562 -3.91 2.80 -24.47
N ALA A 563 -3.22 1.71 -24.13
CA ALA A 563 -1.85 1.75 -23.60
C ALA A 563 -0.85 2.31 -24.63
N ASP A 564 -0.92 1.85 -25.88
CA ASP A 564 -0.04 2.33 -26.96
C ASP A 564 -0.23 3.84 -27.19
N GLN A 565 -1.47 4.32 -27.26
CA GLN A 565 -1.79 5.72 -27.49
C GLN A 565 -1.45 6.61 -26.28
N ASN A 566 -1.85 6.20 -25.07
CA ASN A 566 -1.86 7.11 -23.92
C ASN A 566 -0.71 6.89 -22.93
N LEU A 567 -0.22 5.66 -22.77
CA LEU A 567 0.92 5.34 -21.90
C LEU A 567 2.24 5.41 -22.66
N LEU A 568 2.33 4.75 -23.82
CA LEU A 568 3.57 4.65 -24.60
C LEU A 568 3.73 5.76 -25.64
N LYS A 569 2.69 6.54 -25.90
CA LYS A 569 2.67 7.63 -26.88
C LYS A 569 3.12 7.18 -28.28
N LYS A 570 2.76 5.94 -28.70
CA LYS A 570 3.06 5.38 -30.03
C LYS A 570 2.16 5.93 -31.15
N GLY A 571 1.24 6.84 -30.83
CA GLY A 571 0.25 7.38 -31.76
C GLY A 571 -0.99 6.49 -31.91
N GLY A 572 -1.95 6.98 -32.70
CA GLY A 572 -3.29 6.42 -32.89
C GLY A 572 -4.38 7.43 -32.53
N ASP A 573 -5.58 7.23 -33.06
CA ASP A 573 -6.68 8.19 -33.09
C ASP A 573 -8.00 7.63 -32.53
N ARG A 574 -7.92 6.54 -31.76
CA ARG A 574 -9.12 5.88 -31.23
C ARG A 574 -9.71 6.73 -30.10
N ASN A 575 -10.99 7.07 -30.22
CA ASN A 575 -11.70 7.76 -29.15
C ASN A 575 -12.23 6.76 -28.11
N PHE A 576 -11.69 6.81 -26.89
CA PHE A 576 -12.12 5.98 -25.76
C PHE A 576 -13.11 6.67 -24.82
N ASN A 577 -13.46 7.92 -25.07
CA ASN A 577 -14.44 8.66 -24.28
C ASN A 577 -15.80 8.67 -25.00
N THR A 578 -16.28 7.48 -25.37
CA THR A 578 -17.53 7.30 -26.11
C THR A 578 -18.54 6.54 -25.25
N ILE A 579 -19.65 7.20 -24.92
CA ILE A 579 -20.77 6.58 -24.23
C ILE A 579 -21.57 5.78 -25.28
N PRO A 580 -22.00 4.54 -24.99
CA PRO A 580 -22.88 3.81 -25.89
C PRO A 580 -24.17 4.55 -26.18
N PRO A 581 -24.75 4.38 -27.37
CA PRO A 581 -26.04 4.96 -27.69
C PRO A 581 -27.13 4.39 -26.78
N SER A 582 -28.15 5.20 -26.46
CA SER A 582 -29.21 4.83 -25.50
C SER A 582 -29.97 3.56 -25.88
N ASN A 583 -30.11 3.26 -27.17
CA ASN A 583 -30.74 2.04 -27.67
C ASN A 583 -29.93 0.75 -27.42
N LYS A 584 -28.68 0.87 -26.95
CA LYS A 584 -27.82 -0.25 -26.53
C LYS A 584 -27.75 -0.38 -25.00
N LEU A 585 -28.42 0.51 -24.26
CA LEU A 585 -28.52 0.45 -22.81
C LEU A 585 -29.90 -0.11 -22.42
N PRO A 586 -29.98 -1.06 -21.47
CA PRO A 586 -31.23 -1.69 -21.05
C PRO A 586 -32.19 -0.74 -20.32
#